data_AF-A0A7C5QH65-F1
#
_entry.id   AF-A0A7C5QH65-F1
#
_cell.length_a   1.000
_cell.length_b   1.000
_cell.length_c   1.000
_cell.angle_alpha   90.00
_cell.angle_beta   90.00
_cell.angle_gamma   90.00
#
_symmetry.space_group_name_H-M   'P 1'
#
loop_
_entity.id
_entity.type
_entity.pdbx_description
1 polymer ?
#
loop_
_entity_poly.entity_id
_entity_poly.type
_entity_poly.pdbx_seq_one_letter_code
_entity_poly.pdbx_strand_id
1 'polypeptide(L)'
;MPNQKLTKIIVLLLVIVNLLPFSVSAAIKNKTLTETNKDLTGRFVIQQEDQSKLWYIDVINKERYLIRDQDDIKLLLDLFSIEVSASDFNKLSKTKNKKSTASVAVKYRGRFIKFKNNFYYVNPGDNLAYYLSDAKSFIKTAQVIATVASENLIKKSQLNNKQLTYDPLNSNLAYTSYDGLSFSGGYNDDQKLPLASLTKLMTALIFLETNPDWNKVVTITPEEINYPCTLQACGTTSEIPLKAGDKVKIEDLWIALLTASSNQAAKILADNSGLTMEEFVAKMNQKSQELGLTKTKFVEVSGLSPNNISTAKEFAKIAK
;
A
#
# COMPACT_ATOMS: atom_id res chain seq x y z
N MET A 1 -39.28 14.35 31.46
CA MET A 1 -38.73 13.57 30.33
C MET A 1 -37.35 14.15 30.01
N PRO A 2 -36.24 13.40 30.21
CA PRO A 2 -34.91 13.93 29.95
C PRO A 2 -34.53 13.73 28.48
N ASN A 3 -34.10 14.83 27.84
CA ASN A 3 -33.47 14.84 26.52
C ASN A 3 -32.11 14.11 26.58
N GLN A 4 -32.00 12.95 25.95
CA GLN A 4 -30.72 12.33 25.64
C GLN A 4 -30.10 13.01 24.42
N LYS A 5 -28.96 13.69 24.63
CA LYS A 5 -28.09 14.16 23.55
C LYS A 5 -27.49 12.94 22.85
N LEU A 6 -27.85 12.72 21.59
CA LEU A 6 -27.18 11.76 20.71
C LEU A 6 -25.77 12.27 20.39
N THR A 7 -24.78 11.56 20.90
CA THR A 7 -23.36 11.75 20.59
C THR A 7 -23.13 11.33 19.14
N LYS A 8 -22.66 12.27 18.29
CA LYS A 8 -22.28 11.99 16.90
C LYS A 8 -21.11 10.99 16.86
N ILE A 9 -21.32 9.83 16.27
CA ILE A 9 -20.26 8.88 15.92
C ILE A 9 -19.92 9.12 14.45
N ILE A 10 -18.71 9.59 14.16
CA ILE A 10 -18.17 9.72 12.80
C ILE A 10 -17.34 8.47 12.53
N VAL A 11 -17.78 7.64 11.59
CA VAL A 11 -17.04 6.44 11.16
C VAL A 11 -16.22 6.81 9.93
N LEU A 12 -14.89 6.82 10.06
CA LEU A 12 -13.94 7.02 8.96
C LEU A 12 -13.33 5.66 8.61
N LEU A 13 -13.46 5.22 7.36
CA LEU A 13 -12.96 3.92 6.93
C LEU A 13 -12.05 4.08 5.71
N LEU A 14 -10.80 3.64 5.87
CA LEU A 14 -9.68 3.87 4.95
C LEU A 14 -9.20 2.53 4.38
N VAL A 15 -9.23 2.39 3.05
CA VAL A 15 -8.70 1.22 2.33
C VAL A 15 -7.91 1.71 1.12
N ILE A 16 -6.69 1.19 0.95
CA ILE A 16 -5.64 1.76 0.08
C ILE A 16 -5.34 0.78 -1.06
N VAL A 17 -5.68 1.10 -2.32
CA VAL A 17 -5.11 0.47 -3.53
C VAL A 17 -5.05 1.51 -4.66
N ASN A 18 -3.85 1.86 -5.13
CA ASN A 18 -3.58 2.87 -6.18
C ASN A 18 -3.26 2.21 -7.53
N LEU A 19 -3.61 2.84 -8.66
CA LEU A 19 -2.86 2.82 -9.94
C LEU A 19 -3.48 3.78 -10.99
N LEU A 20 -2.71 4.78 -11.46
CA LEU A 20 -2.48 5.26 -12.86
C LEU A 20 -2.07 6.78 -12.98
N PRO A 21 -1.38 7.21 -14.07
CA PRO A 21 -0.07 7.86 -13.99
C PRO A 21 -0.02 9.37 -14.31
N PHE A 22 1.13 9.98 -13.97
CA PHE A 22 1.47 11.40 -14.11
C PHE A 22 1.97 11.81 -15.52
N SER A 23 1.75 13.08 -15.88
CA SER A 23 2.28 13.71 -17.11
C SER A 23 3.62 14.43 -16.85
N VAL A 24 4.68 13.99 -17.53
CA VAL A 24 6.10 14.38 -17.35
C VAL A 24 6.43 15.86 -17.70
N SER A 25 5.52 16.60 -18.34
CA SER A 25 5.84 17.89 -18.98
C SER A 25 6.12 19.06 -18.01
N ALA A 26 5.65 19.00 -16.76
CA ALA A 26 5.83 20.09 -15.79
C ALA A 26 7.22 20.12 -15.11
N ALA A 27 7.98 19.02 -15.14
CA ALA A 27 9.19 18.86 -14.33
C ALA A 27 10.48 19.44 -14.98
N ILE A 28 10.47 19.72 -16.28
CA ILE A 28 11.71 19.95 -17.05
C ILE A 28 12.11 21.44 -17.15
N LYS A 29 11.22 22.39 -16.82
CA LYS A 29 11.39 23.77 -17.32
C LYS A 29 12.44 24.67 -16.63
N ASN A 30 13.02 24.31 -15.48
CA ASN A 30 13.89 25.22 -14.72
C ASN A 30 15.10 24.54 -14.07
N LYS A 31 16.11 24.12 -14.84
CA LYS A 31 17.45 23.90 -14.27
C LYS A 31 18.54 24.22 -15.29
N THR A 32 19.12 25.40 -15.16
CA THR A 32 20.35 25.77 -15.85
C THR A 32 21.49 24.95 -15.25
N LEU A 33 22.04 24.02 -16.05
CA LEU A 33 23.12 23.09 -15.69
C LEU A 33 24.47 23.80 -15.61
N THR A 34 24.63 24.74 -14.68
CA THR A 34 25.91 25.41 -14.46
C THR A 34 26.05 25.80 -12.99
N GLU A 35 26.36 24.83 -12.13
CA GLU A 35 27.26 25.07 -11.00
C GLU A 35 27.81 23.75 -10.46
N THR A 36 29.11 23.80 -10.19
CA THR A 36 30.02 22.68 -10.06
C THR A 36 29.98 22.02 -8.67
N ASN A 37 29.94 20.69 -8.66
CA ASN A 37 30.53 19.80 -7.64
C ASN A 37 30.03 19.83 -6.18
N LYS A 38 28.98 20.58 -5.79
CA LYS A 38 28.38 20.47 -4.44
C LYS A 38 26.99 19.80 -4.38
N ASP A 39 26.43 19.45 -5.53
CA ASP A 39 24.97 19.38 -5.68
C ASP A 39 24.39 18.03 -6.09
N LEU A 40 24.91 16.88 -5.67
CA LEU A 40 24.42 15.59 -6.21
C LEU A 40 24.44 14.44 -5.20
N THR A 41 24.03 14.70 -3.95
CA THR A 41 24.06 13.70 -2.87
C THR A 41 22.73 13.58 -2.14
N GLY A 42 21.64 13.29 -2.86
CA GLY A 42 20.42 12.90 -2.18
C GLY A 42 20.63 11.61 -1.35
N ARG A 43 19.79 11.40 -0.34
CA ARG A 43 19.88 10.26 0.58
C ARG A 43 18.60 9.47 0.54
N PHE A 44 18.71 8.16 0.41
CA PHE A 44 17.59 7.28 0.68
C PHE A 44 17.41 7.16 2.18
N VAL A 45 16.17 7.25 2.62
CA VAL A 45 15.81 7.17 4.02
C VAL A 45 14.66 6.17 4.17
N ILE A 46 14.86 5.18 5.01
CA ILE A 46 13.77 4.29 5.44
C ILE A 46 13.13 4.93 6.66
N GLN A 47 11.81 5.07 6.64
CA GLN A 47 11.09 5.58 7.78
C GLN A 47 11.08 4.55 8.90
N GLN A 48 11.52 4.96 10.09
CA GLN A 48 11.67 4.05 11.23
C GLN A 48 10.33 3.44 11.67
N GLU A 49 9.28 4.25 11.68
CA GLU A 49 7.94 3.88 12.14
C GLU A 49 7.18 3.01 11.12
N ASP A 50 7.62 3.04 9.86
CA ASP A 50 7.05 2.27 8.76
C ASP A 50 8.17 1.90 7.78
N GLN A 51 8.80 0.75 8.03
CA GLN A 51 9.96 0.29 7.26
C GLN A 51 9.64 -0.04 5.80
N SER A 52 8.35 -0.04 5.42
CA SER A 52 7.93 -0.16 4.03
C SER A 52 8.11 1.15 3.25
N LYS A 53 8.20 2.30 3.94
CA LYS A 53 8.34 3.62 3.31
C LYS A 53 9.79 3.97 3.06
N LEU A 54 10.10 4.10 1.78
CA LEU A 54 11.37 4.57 1.28
C LEU A 54 11.21 6.00 0.76
N TRP A 55 12.04 6.90 1.29
CA TRP A 55 12.10 8.30 0.91
C TRP A 55 13.43 8.56 0.21
N TYR A 56 13.44 9.46 -0.76
CA TYR A 56 14.64 10.13 -1.24
C TYR A 56 14.61 11.58 -0.76
N ILE A 57 15.71 12.07 -0.19
CA ILE A 57 15.85 13.47 0.24
C ILE A 57 16.90 14.10 -0.65
N ASP A 58 16.52 15.09 -1.46
CA ASP A 58 17.45 15.90 -2.24
C ASP A 58 18.07 16.97 -1.33
N VAL A 59 19.39 17.03 -1.33
CA VAL A 59 20.18 17.91 -0.48
C VAL A 59 20.31 19.33 -1.04
N ILE A 60 19.99 19.56 -2.30
CA ILE A 60 20.11 20.86 -2.97
C ILE A 60 18.88 21.71 -2.64
N ASN A 61 17.71 21.21 -3.02
CA ASN A 61 16.43 21.88 -2.79
C ASN A 61 15.87 21.59 -1.38
N LYS A 62 16.49 20.67 -0.64
CA LYS A 62 16.01 20.21 0.69
C LYS A 62 14.63 19.55 0.63
N GLU A 63 14.24 19.06 -0.54
CA GLU A 63 12.96 18.42 -0.74
C GLU A 63 13.04 16.90 -0.55
N ARG A 64 11.95 16.27 -0.09
CA ARG A 64 11.80 14.83 0.03
C ARG A 64 10.77 14.29 -0.95
N TYR A 65 10.98 13.03 -1.32
CA TYR A 65 10.31 12.31 -2.40
C TYR A 65 9.94 10.92 -1.88
N LEU A 66 8.65 10.58 -1.81
CA LEU A 66 8.20 9.23 -1.44
C LEU A 66 8.27 8.31 -2.66
N ILE A 67 8.79 7.08 -2.49
CA ILE A 67 8.91 6.09 -3.56
C ILE A 67 7.81 5.05 -3.39
N ARG A 68 6.77 5.08 -4.23
CA ARG A 68 5.60 4.19 -4.10
C ARG A 68 5.59 3.08 -5.14
N ASP A 69 5.97 3.41 -6.37
CA ASP A 69 5.83 2.53 -7.51
C ASP A 69 6.93 2.73 -8.57
N GLN A 70 6.79 2.04 -9.70
CA GLN A 70 7.75 2.09 -10.80
C GLN A 70 7.80 3.46 -11.50
N ASP A 71 6.72 4.23 -11.51
CA ASP A 71 6.67 5.54 -12.14
C ASP A 71 7.39 6.58 -11.29
N ASP A 72 7.23 6.53 -9.96
CA ASP A 72 8.00 7.34 -9.02
C ASP A 72 9.50 7.08 -9.15
N ILE A 73 9.89 5.80 -9.26
CA ILE A 73 11.28 5.39 -9.46
C ILE A 73 11.82 5.98 -10.76
N LYS A 74 11.06 5.86 -11.85
CA LYS A 74 11.47 6.38 -13.16
C LYS A 74 11.62 7.90 -13.12
N LEU A 75 10.68 8.61 -12.49
CA LEU A 75 10.73 10.06 -12.35
C LEU A 75 11.93 10.52 -11.50
N LEU A 76 12.19 9.86 -10.37
CA LEU A 76 13.39 10.09 -9.56
C LEU A 76 14.66 9.86 -10.37
N LEU A 77 14.74 8.73 -11.07
CA LEU A 77 15.89 8.39 -11.89
C LEU A 77 16.07 9.39 -13.04
N ASP A 78 15.01 9.84 -13.69
CA ASP A 78 15.08 10.86 -14.76
C ASP A 78 15.49 12.24 -14.24
N LEU A 79 15.08 12.61 -13.03
CA LEU A 79 15.40 13.92 -12.43
C LEU A 79 16.81 13.98 -11.83
N PHE A 80 17.29 12.88 -11.24
CA PHE A 80 18.49 12.88 -10.39
C PHE A 80 19.63 12.02 -10.93
N SER A 81 19.42 11.19 -11.96
CA SER A 81 20.52 10.47 -12.59
C SER A 81 21.36 11.40 -13.44
N ILE A 82 22.66 11.14 -13.45
CA ILE A 82 23.62 11.90 -14.27
C ILE A 82 23.75 11.19 -15.61
N GLU A 83 23.49 11.91 -16.70
CA GLU A 83 23.79 11.39 -18.02
C GLU A 83 25.30 11.30 -18.22
N VAL A 84 25.78 10.11 -18.63
CA VAL A 84 27.20 9.84 -18.81
C VAL A 84 27.53 9.55 -20.26
N SER A 85 28.67 10.08 -20.72
CA SER A 85 29.15 9.83 -22.08
C SER A 85 29.50 8.36 -22.28
N ALA A 86 29.48 7.90 -23.54
CA ALA A 86 29.88 6.53 -23.86
C ALA A 86 31.34 6.24 -23.46
N SER A 87 32.23 7.23 -23.56
CA SER A 87 33.63 7.09 -23.17
C SER A 87 33.82 6.93 -21.67
N ASP A 88 33.07 7.67 -20.85
CA ASP A 88 33.09 7.53 -19.40
C ASP A 88 32.41 6.23 -18.96
N PHE A 89 31.25 5.91 -19.54
CA PHE A 89 30.50 4.72 -19.19
C PHE A 89 31.26 3.41 -19.48
N ASN A 90 32.05 3.38 -20.56
CA ASN A 90 32.84 2.20 -20.92
C ASN A 90 34.07 1.99 -20.01
N LYS A 91 34.49 3.03 -19.28
CA LYS A 91 35.57 2.96 -18.28
C LYS A 91 35.10 2.47 -16.90
N LEU A 92 33.78 2.48 -16.65
CA LEU A 92 33.20 1.91 -15.43
C LEU A 92 33.32 0.40 -15.42
N SER A 93 33.67 -0.16 -14.25
CA SER A 93 33.69 -1.60 -14.07
C SER A 93 32.28 -2.15 -13.87
N LYS A 94 32.00 -3.29 -14.50
CA LYS A 94 30.69 -3.96 -14.51
C LYS A 94 30.78 -5.40 -14.01
N THR A 95 32.01 -5.90 -13.77
CA THR A 95 32.30 -7.26 -13.32
C THR A 95 33.44 -7.22 -12.32
N LYS A 96 33.38 -8.06 -11.27
CA LYS A 96 34.32 -8.05 -10.13
C LYS A 96 35.80 -8.17 -10.51
N ASN A 97 36.11 -8.72 -11.68
CA ASN A 97 37.49 -9.02 -12.11
C ASN A 97 38.13 -7.90 -12.98
N LYS A 98 37.38 -6.85 -13.35
CA LYS A 98 37.91 -5.76 -14.18
C LYS A 98 38.28 -4.57 -13.29
N LYS A 99 39.55 -4.15 -13.32
CA LYS A 99 40.01 -2.93 -12.64
C LYS A 99 39.28 -1.72 -13.21
N SER A 100 38.58 -0.99 -12.36
CA SER A 100 37.99 0.29 -12.72
C SER A 100 39.07 1.36 -12.86
N THR A 101 38.93 2.28 -13.83
CA THR A 101 39.81 3.45 -13.84
C THR A 101 39.44 4.34 -12.66
N ALA A 102 40.34 4.46 -11.69
CA ALA A 102 40.07 5.09 -10.40
C ALA A 102 39.46 6.49 -10.56
N SER A 103 39.89 7.32 -11.52
CA SER A 103 39.36 8.67 -11.72
C SER A 103 37.87 8.72 -12.07
N VAL A 104 37.42 7.91 -13.04
CA VAL A 104 36.02 7.90 -13.49
C VAL A 104 35.12 7.23 -12.46
N ALA A 105 35.53 6.11 -11.87
CA ALA A 105 34.76 5.50 -10.79
C ALA A 105 34.65 6.44 -9.58
N VAL A 106 35.75 7.05 -9.14
CA VAL A 106 35.74 8.01 -8.02
C VAL A 106 34.79 9.16 -8.29
N LYS A 107 34.76 9.69 -9.53
CA LYS A 107 33.83 10.75 -9.94
C LYS A 107 32.37 10.35 -9.76
N TYR A 108 32.03 9.08 -10.03
CA TYR A 108 30.64 8.60 -10.00
C TYR A 108 30.26 7.77 -8.76
N ARG A 109 31.14 7.58 -7.77
CA ARG A 109 30.87 6.78 -6.56
C ARG A 109 29.56 7.20 -5.87
N GLY A 110 28.72 6.21 -5.54
CA GLY A 110 27.48 6.40 -4.79
C GLY A 110 26.39 7.14 -5.56
N ARG A 111 26.39 7.07 -6.89
CA ARG A 111 25.47 7.84 -7.73
C ARG A 111 24.67 6.98 -8.69
N PHE A 112 23.49 7.47 -9.04
CA PHE A 112 22.70 6.98 -10.14
C PHE A 112 23.15 7.67 -11.43
N ILE A 113 23.35 6.89 -12.48
CA ILE A 113 23.78 7.37 -13.80
C ILE A 113 22.83 6.84 -14.88
N LYS A 114 22.66 7.63 -15.94
CA LYS A 114 21.86 7.29 -17.11
C LYS A 114 22.77 7.12 -18.32
N PHE A 115 22.62 6.00 -19.03
CA PHE A 115 23.34 5.73 -20.27
C PHE A 115 22.42 5.00 -21.26
N LYS A 116 22.22 5.57 -22.46
CA LYS A 116 21.36 4.99 -23.51
C LYS A 116 19.98 4.55 -22.99
N ASN A 117 19.30 5.44 -22.28
CA ASN A 117 18.00 5.22 -21.62
C ASN A 117 17.96 4.15 -20.52
N ASN A 118 19.10 3.63 -20.11
CA ASN A 118 19.23 2.68 -19.01
C ASN A 118 19.80 3.36 -17.77
N PHE A 119 19.38 2.90 -16.59
CA PHE A 119 19.84 3.43 -15.31
C PHE A 119 20.79 2.47 -14.61
N TYR A 120 21.79 3.02 -13.94
CA TYR A 120 22.77 2.27 -13.18
C TYR A 120 23.07 2.95 -11.84
N TYR A 121 23.40 2.17 -10.82
CA TYR A 121 23.98 2.67 -9.57
C TYR A 121 25.46 2.30 -9.48
N VAL A 122 26.33 3.26 -9.24
CA VAL A 122 27.76 3.01 -9.03
C VAL A 122 28.03 2.84 -7.54
N ASN A 123 28.33 1.61 -7.11
CA ASN A 123 28.53 1.30 -5.70
C ASN A 123 29.89 1.84 -5.20
N PRO A 124 29.92 2.63 -4.11
CA PRO A 124 31.15 3.17 -3.56
C PRO A 124 32.07 2.11 -2.94
N GLY A 125 31.53 0.96 -2.52
CA GLY A 125 32.30 -0.10 -1.87
C GLY A 125 33.20 -0.90 -2.83
N ASP A 126 32.70 -1.20 -4.02
CA ASP A 126 33.40 -2.04 -5.01
C ASP A 126 33.68 -1.34 -6.35
N ASN A 127 33.16 -0.12 -6.54
CA ASN A 127 33.28 0.67 -7.77
C ASN A 127 32.63 0.04 -9.02
N LEU A 128 31.67 -0.87 -8.82
CA LEU A 128 30.90 -1.47 -9.91
C LEU A 128 29.66 -0.64 -10.25
N ALA A 129 29.34 -0.57 -11.54
CA ALA A 129 28.07 -0.06 -12.03
C ALA A 129 27.04 -1.19 -12.09
N TYR A 130 26.01 -1.10 -11.26
CA TYR A 130 24.90 -2.05 -11.17
C TYR A 130 23.76 -1.60 -12.07
N TYR A 131 23.35 -2.46 -13.00
CA TYR A 131 22.22 -2.18 -13.86
C TYR A 131 20.90 -2.26 -13.08
N LEU A 132 20.04 -1.26 -13.26
CA LEU A 132 18.73 -1.16 -12.64
C LEU A 132 17.69 -1.52 -13.70
N SER A 133 17.53 -2.81 -13.94
CA SER A 133 16.67 -3.36 -14.99
C SER A 133 15.17 -3.14 -14.76
N ASP A 134 14.78 -2.98 -13.50
CA ASP A 134 13.39 -2.94 -13.05
C ASP A 134 13.27 -2.24 -11.69
N ALA A 135 12.02 -1.92 -11.32
CA ALA A 135 11.69 -1.29 -10.04
C ALA A 135 12.19 -2.08 -8.82
N LYS A 136 12.12 -3.42 -8.88
CA LYS A 136 12.53 -4.30 -7.77
C LYS A 136 14.03 -4.21 -7.51
N SER A 137 14.83 -4.16 -8.56
CA SER A 137 16.29 -4.01 -8.50
C SER A 137 16.67 -2.65 -7.93
N PHE A 138 15.96 -1.59 -8.34
CA PHE A 138 16.12 -0.26 -7.74
C PHE A 138 15.82 -0.24 -6.24
N ILE A 139 14.64 -0.74 -5.83
CA ILE A 139 14.22 -0.73 -4.41
C ILE A 139 15.23 -1.48 -3.56
N LYS A 140 15.67 -2.67 -4.01
CA LYS A 140 16.67 -3.47 -3.29
C LYS A 140 18.00 -2.71 -3.15
N THR A 141 18.48 -2.07 -4.21
CA THR A 141 19.68 -1.23 -4.14
C THR A 141 19.50 -0.05 -3.19
N ALA A 142 18.36 0.65 -3.28
CA ALA A 142 18.05 1.82 -2.48
C ALA A 142 17.94 1.49 -0.98
N GLN A 143 17.31 0.37 -0.62
CA GLN A 143 17.21 -0.11 0.76
C GLN A 143 18.57 -0.44 1.37
N VAL A 144 19.49 -1.02 0.58
CA VAL A 144 20.86 -1.34 1.03
C VAL A 144 21.67 -0.08 1.35
N ILE A 145 21.41 1.03 0.64
CA ILE A 145 22.16 2.28 0.81
C ILE A 145 21.40 3.32 1.63
N ALA A 146 20.18 2.99 2.08
CA ALA A 146 19.33 3.89 2.84
C ALA A 146 19.78 4.00 4.30
N THR A 147 19.56 5.18 4.89
CA THR A 147 19.68 5.38 6.34
C THR A 147 18.31 5.28 6.99
N VAL A 148 18.19 4.67 8.16
CA VAL A 148 16.92 4.69 8.91
C VAL A 148 16.77 6.05 9.61
N ALA A 149 15.62 6.70 9.48
CA ALA A 149 15.34 7.94 10.20
C ALA A 149 13.90 7.97 10.75
N SER A 150 13.73 8.64 11.90
CA SER A 150 12.42 8.88 12.48
C SER A 150 11.60 9.86 11.68
N GLU A 151 10.27 9.79 11.81
CA GLU A 151 9.32 10.68 11.16
C GLU A 151 9.65 12.17 11.42
N ASN A 152 10.06 12.49 12.65
CA ASN A 152 10.45 13.84 13.04
C ASN A 152 11.67 14.36 12.27
N LEU A 153 12.61 13.49 11.91
CA LEU A 153 13.76 13.88 11.08
C LEU A 153 13.35 14.06 9.62
N ILE A 154 12.48 13.18 9.11
CA ILE A 154 11.97 13.26 7.73
C ILE A 154 11.17 14.56 7.53
N LYS A 155 10.37 14.98 8.53
CA LYS A 155 9.60 16.25 8.56
C LYS A 155 10.44 17.53 8.53
N LYS A 156 11.74 17.47 8.78
CA LYS A 156 12.63 18.64 8.65
C LYS A 156 12.95 18.99 7.20
N SER A 157 12.76 18.06 6.26
CA SER A 157 12.89 18.30 4.83
C SER A 157 11.55 18.70 4.22
N GLN A 158 11.57 19.65 3.29
CA GLN A 158 10.36 20.15 2.61
C GLN A 158 9.81 19.05 1.69
N LEU A 159 8.50 18.99 1.46
CA LEU A 159 7.96 18.10 0.43
C LEU A 159 8.16 18.76 -0.94
N ASN A 160 8.56 18.01 -1.97
CA ASN A 160 8.69 18.61 -3.30
C ASN A 160 7.33 19.00 -3.86
N ASN A 161 7.15 20.30 -4.19
CA ASN A 161 5.88 20.83 -4.66
C ASN A 161 5.60 20.59 -6.17
N LYS A 162 6.63 20.35 -6.98
CA LYS A 162 6.51 20.03 -8.42
C LYS A 162 6.25 18.55 -8.69
N GLN A 163 6.55 17.72 -7.71
CA GLN A 163 6.04 16.38 -7.50
C GLN A 163 4.93 16.38 -6.45
N LEU A 164 4.14 17.46 -6.38
CA LEU A 164 2.75 17.29 -5.96
C LEU A 164 2.05 16.35 -6.97
N THR A 165 2.38 15.05 -6.97
CA THR A 165 1.36 14.15 -6.47
C THR A 165 1.03 14.68 -5.09
N TYR A 166 -0.08 15.41 -5.02
CA TYR A 166 -1.01 15.28 -3.93
C TYR A 166 -0.63 14.07 -3.04
N ASP A 167 -0.19 14.32 -1.80
CA ASP A 167 0.09 13.25 -0.82
C ASP A 167 -1.13 12.32 -0.84
N PRO A 168 -1.02 11.06 -1.30
CA PRO A 168 -2.17 10.22 -1.63
C PRO A 168 -2.91 9.72 -0.37
N LEU A 169 -2.88 10.47 0.72
CA LEU A 169 -3.96 10.41 1.71
C LEU A 169 -5.34 10.55 1.04
N ASN A 170 -5.47 11.19 -0.13
CA ASN A 170 -6.67 11.18 -1.00
C ASN A 170 -6.57 10.79 -2.50
N SER A 171 -5.53 10.15 -3.08
CA SER A 171 -5.71 9.59 -4.46
C SER A 171 -6.41 8.23 -4.44
N ASN A 172 -6.27 7.52 -3.31
CA ASN A 172 -6.99 6.29 -2.97
C ASN A 172 -8.13 6.50 -1.98
N LEU A 173 -8.34 7.74 -1.51
CA LEU A 173 -9.45 8.00 -0.62
C LEU A 173 -10.70 8.14 -1.48
N ALA A 174 -11.56 7.15 -1.38
CA ALA A 174 -12.97 7.39 -1.54
C ALA A 174 -13.54 7.65 -0.15
N TYR A 175 -14.19 8.78 0.06
CA TYR A 175 -14.97 9.01 1.27
C TYR A 175 -16.30 9.64 0.92
N THR A 176 -17.29 9.36 1.74
CA THR A 176 -18.60 9.99 1.68
C THR A 176 -18.99 10.43 3.09
N SER A 177 -19.78 11.49 3.20
CA SER A 177 -20.45 11.88 4.44
C SER A 177 -21.88 11.40 4.37
N TYR A 178 -22.25 10.51 5.28
CA TYR A 178 -23.59 9.92 5.36
C TYR A 178 -24.09 10.01 6.79
N ASP A 179 -25.26 10.60 6.99
CA ASP A 179 -25.88 10.78 8.32
C ASP A 179 -26.93 9.69 8.66
N GLY A 180 -27.03 8.65 7.85
CA GLY A 180 -28.05 7.61 7.96
C GLY A 180 -29.33 7.87 7.15
N LEU A 181 -29.51 9.11 6.66
CA LEU A 181 -30.65 9.54 5.86
C LEU A 181 -30.23 10.07 4.48
N SER A 182 -29.15 10.85 4.43
CA SER A 182 -28.71 11.59 3.26
C SER A 182 -27.19 11.67 3.15
N PHE A 183 -26.71 11.87 1.93
CA PHE A 183 -25.29 12.13 1.65
C PHE A 183 -25.07 13.64 1.55
N SER A 184 -24.08 14.17 2.28
CA SER A 184 -23.83 15.62 2.35
C SER A 184 -22.50 16.07 1.72
N GLY A 185 -21.69 15.14 1.23
CA GLY A 185 -20.41 15.42 0.59
C GLY A 185 -19.59 14.15 0.37
N GLY A 186 -18.59 14.22 -0.50
CA GLY A 186 -17.72 13.08 -0.78
C GLY A 186 -16.63 13.41 -1.79
N TYR A 187 -15.65 12.52 -1.90
CA TYR A 187 -14.57 12.59 -2.87
C TYR A 187 -14.33 11.18 -3.39
N ASN A 188 -14.30 11.00 -4.72
CA ASN A 188 -14.25 9.70 -5.39
C ASN A 188 -15.28 8.68 -4.84
N ASP A 189 -16.39 9.17 -4.30
CA ASP A 189 -17.28 8.37 -3.46
C ASP A 189 -18.09 7.34 -4.25
N ASP A 190 -18.17 7.50 -5.56
CA ASP A 190 -18.82 6.61 -6.51
C ASP A 190 -17.83 5.77 -7.36
N GLN A 191 -16.52 5.87 -7.07
CA GLN A 191 -15.46 5.08 -7.70
C GLN A 191 -15.46 3.66 -7.13
N LYS A 192 -15.38 2.64 -8.01
CA LYS A 192 -15.21 1.25 -7.60
C LYS A 192 -13.78 1.02 -7.11
N LEU A 193 -13.63 0.64 -5.86
CA LEU A 193 -12.35 0.34 -5.22
C LEU A 193 -12.40 -1.01 -4.49
N PRO A 194 -11.26 -1.71 -4.37
CA PRO A 194 -11.14 -2.86 -3.49
C PRO A 194 -11.51 -2.51 -2.05
N LEU A 195 -12.28 -3.37 -1.40
CA LEU A 195 -12.78 -3.15 -0.04
C LEU A 195 -11.79 -3.54 1.05
N ALA A 196 -10.82 -4.41 0.78
CA ALA A 196 -10.02 -5.02 1.84
C ALA A 196 -10.91 -5.47 3.02
N SER A 197 -10.44 -5.32 4.25
CA SER A 197 -11.17 -5.76 5.46
C SER A 197 -12.55 -5.12 5.68
N LEU A 198 -12.95 -4.08 4.94
CA LEU A 198 -14.35 -3.61 4.95
C LEU A 198 -15.33 -4.73 4.59
N THR A 199 -14.92 -5.68 3.74
CA THR A 199 -15.69 -6.88 3.41
C THR A 199 -16.25 -7.57 4.66
N LYS A 200 -15.50 -7.58 5.77
CA LYS A 200 -15.89 -8.26 7.00
C LYS A 200 -17.14 -7.67 7.64
N LEU A 201 -17.51 -6.42 7.32
CA LEU A 201 -18.80 -5.85 7.77
C LEU A 201 -19.99 -6.52 7.07
N MET A 202 -19.87 -6.84 5.78
CA MET A 202 -20.90 -7.63 5.09
C MET A 202 -20.88 -9.08 5.57
N THR A 203 -19.70 -9.67 5.78
CA THR A 203 -19.58 -11.03 6.36
C THR A 203 -20.26 -11.11 7.73
N ALA A 204 -20.02 -10.13 8.59
CA ALA A 204 -20.65 -9.99 9.89
C ALA A 204 -22.18 -9.89 9.75
N LEU A 205 -22.67 -9.03 8.85
CA LEU A 205 -24.10 -8.87 8.60
C LEU A 205 -24.78 -10.18 8.16
N ILE A 206 -24.20 -10.89 7.18
CA ILE A 206 -24.75 -12.17 6.71
C ILE A 206 -24.70 -13.23 7.81
N PHE A 207 -23.64 -13.27 8.60
CA PHE A 207 -23.54 -14.22 9.71
C PHE A 207 -24.58 -13.94 10.81
N LEU A 208 -24.93 -12.68 11.09
CA LEU A 208 -26.04 -12.36 12.01
C LEU A 208 -27.38 -12.88 11.50
N GLU A 209 -27.61 -12.78 10.19
CA GLU A 209 -28.85 -13.25 9.56
C GLU A 209 -29.00 -14.77 9.57
N THR A 210 -27.93 -15.53 9.87
CA THR A 210 -28.03 -16.98 10.09
C THR A 210 -28.44 -17.36 11.51
N ASN A 211 -28.74 -16.39 12.38
CA ASN A 211 -29.13 -16.59 13.78
C ASN A 211 -28.17 -17.54 14.54
N PRO A 212 -26.89 -17.17 14.65
CA PRO A 212 -25.85 -18.06 15.15
C PRO A 212 -26.01 -18.34 16.66
N ASP A 213 -25.63 -19.55 17.07
CA ASP A 213 -25.42 -19.84 18.49
C ASP A 213 -24.06 -19.29 18.95
N TRP A 214 -24.11 -18.17 19.65
CA TRP A 214 -22.92 -17.47 20.16
C TRP A 214 -22.09 -18.31 21.15
N ASN A 215 -22.73 -19.23 21.88
CA ASN A 215 -22.07 -20.08 22.86
C ASN A 215 -21.48 -21.35 22.24
N LYS A 216 -21.78 -21.63 20.96
CA LYS A 216 -21.21 -22.76 20.23
C LYS A 216 -19.69 -22.67 20.27
N VAL A 217 -19.06 -23.77 20.66
CA VAL A 217 -17.61 -23.95 20.59
C VAL A 217 -17.30 -24.73 19.32
N VAL A 218 -16.38 -24.20 18.52
CA VAL A 218 -15.91 -24.82 17.28
C VAL A 218 -14.46 -25.25 17.42
N THR A 219 -14.08 -26.33 16.73
CA THR A 219 -12.69 -26.79 16.67
C THR A 219 -12.08 -26.28 15.37
N ILE A 220 -11.00 -25.50 15.48
CA ILE A 220 -10.37 -24.88 14.31
C ILE A 220 -9.63 -25.93 13.47
N THR A 221 -9.80 -25.86 12.15
CA THR A 221 -9.23 -26.78 11.18
C THR A 221 -7.94 -26.21 10.55
N PRO A 222 -7.06 -27.07 10.01
CA PRO A 222 -5.90 -26.61 9.24
C PRO A 222 -6.26 -25.79 8.01
N GLU A 223 -7.41 -26.05 7.38
CA GLU A 223 -7.89 -25.31 6.22
C GLU A 223 -8.23 -23.86 6.59
N GLU A 224 -8.95 -23.66 7.69
CA GLU A 224 -9.30 -22.32 8.20
C GLU A 224 -8.05 -21.51 8.55
N ILE A 225 -7.04 -22.13 9.16
CA ILE A 225 -5.75 -21.48 9.44
C ILE A 225 -5.02 -21.07 8.16
N ASN A 226 -5.05 -21.93 7.14
CA ASN A 226 -4.36 -21.72 5.87
C ASN A 226 -5.14 -20.85 4.88
N TYR A 227 -6.40 -20.52 5.17
CA TYR A 227 -7.25 -19.73 4.28
C TYR A 227 -6.58 -18.44 3.73
N PRO A 228 -5.87 -17.62 4.53
CA PRO A 228 -5.23 -16.42 3.99
C PRO A 228 -4.20 -16.73 2.89
N CYS A 229 -3.50 -17.86 3.02
CA CYS A 229 -2.51 -18.34 2.06
C CYS A 229 -3.12 -18.89 0.76
N THR A 230 -4.42 -19.22 0.73
CA THR A 230 -5.07 -19.69 -0.50
C THR A 230 -5.43 -18.54 -1.43
N LEU A 231 -5.55 -17.32 -0.90
CA LEU A 231 -5.95 -16.12 -1.63
C LEU A 231 -4.78 -15.17 -1.93
N GLN A 232 -3.70 -15.22 -1.16
CA GLN A 232 -2.50 -14.42 -1.38
C GLN A 232 -1.22 -15.15 -0.97
N ALA A 233 -0.05 -14.62 -1.36
CA ALA A 233 1.22 -15.16 -0.92
C ALA A 233 1.29 -15.20 0.62
N CYS A 234 1.66 -16.35 1.18
CA CYS A 234 1.81 -16.53 2.61
C CYS A 234 2.74 -15.46 3.19
N GLY A 235 2.24 -14.70 4.16
CA GLY A 235 2.91 -13.58 4.78
C GLY A 235 2.09 -13.03 5.95
N THR A 236 2.53 -11.92 6.53
CA THR A 236 1.84 -11.29 7.66
C THR A 236 0.51 -10.70 7.20
N THR A 237 -0.58 -11.37 7.57
CA THR A 237 -1.96 -10.89 7.40
C THR A 237 -2.55 -10.56 8.77
N SER A 238 -3.69 -9.85 8.81
CA SER A 238 -4.41 -9.60 10.06
C SER A 238 -4.96 -10.92 10.60
N GLU A 239 -4.28 -11.50 11.60
CA GLU A 239 -4.68 -12.75 12.25
C GLU A 239 -4.54 -12.67 13.77
N ILE A 240 -5.25 -13.56 14.45
CA ILE A 240 -5.08 -13.85 15.87
C ILE A 240 -4.28 -15.15 16.02
N PRO A 241 -3.62 -15.42 17.17
CA PRO A 241 -2.74 -16.59 17.33
C PRO A 241 -3.54 -17.89 17.52
N LEU A 242 -4.33 -18.27 16.52
CA LEU A 242 -5.07 -19.53 16.45
C LEU A 242 -4.20 -20.64 15.88
N LYS A 243 -4.48 -21.86 16.33
CA LYS A 243 -3.89 -23.10 15.83
C LYS A 243 -4.98 -24.09 15.48
N ALA A 244 -4.69 -24.97 14.53
CA ALA A 244 -5.54 -26.10 14.25
C ALA A 244 -5.68 -26.97 15.52
N GLY A 245 -6.91 -27.37 15.84
CA GLY A 245 -7.27 -28.09 17.06
C GLY A 245 -7.72 -27.19 18.22
N ASP A 246 -7.52 -25.86 18.14
CA ASP A 246 -8.03 -24.94 19.16
C ASP A 246 -9.55 -25.01 19.24
N LYS A 247 -10.09 -24.86 20.45
CA LYS A 247 -11.54 -24.80 20.72
C LYS A 247 -11.91 -23.37 21.08
N VAL A 248 -12.71 -22.73 20.22
CA VAL A 248 -13.01 -21.30 20.31
C VAL A 248 -14.51 -21.08 20.24
N LYS A 249 -15.05 -20.12 21.00
CA LYS A 249 -16.47 -19.76 20.89
C LYS A 249 -16.74 -18.92 19.64
N ILE A 250 -17.94 -19.05 19.08
CA ILE A 250 -18.41 -18.18 18.00
C ILE A 250 -18.35 -16.70 18.40
N GLU A 251 -18.68 -16.35 19.64
CA GLU A 251 -18.57 -14.99 20.17
C GLU A 251 -17.13 -14.44 20.10
N ASP A 252 -16.12 -15.24 20.47
CA ASP A 252 -14.71 -14.82 20.44
C ASP A 252 -14.22 -14.59 19.00
N LEU A 253 -14.65 -15.44 18.07
CA LEU A 253 -14.35 -15.30 16.64
C LEU A 253 -15.01 -14.06 16.05
N TRP A 254 -16.25 -13.77 16.45
CA TRP A 254 -16.94 -12.54 16.08
C TRP A 254 -16.22 -11.29 16.58
N ILE A 255 -15.76 -11.30 17.83
CA ILE A 255 -14.93 -10.23 18.38
C ILE A 255 -13.63 -10.13 17.57
N ALA A 256 -12.96 -11.24 17.27
CA ALA A 256 -11.72 -11.24 16.49
C ALA A 256 -11.94 -10.72 15.05
N LEU A 257 -13.07 -11.03 14.44
CA LEU A 257 -13.46 -10.52 13.12
C LEU A 257 -13.52 -8.99 13.11
N LEU A 258 -14.17 -8.40 14.11
CA LEU A 258 -14.47 -6.96 14.12
C LEU A 258 -13.39 -6.10 14.78
N THR A 259 -12.64 -6.65 15.76
CA THR A 259 -11.62 -5.90 16.53
C THR A 259 -10.21 -6.11 16.00
N ALA A 260 -9.84 -7.35 15.70
CA ALA A 260 -8.52 -7.70 15.15
C ALA A 260 -8.54 -7.81 13.61
N SER A 261 -9.71 -7.68 12.99
CA SER A 261 -9.89 -7.84 11.55
C SER A 261 -9.34 -9.20 11.05
N SER A 262 -9.50 -10.27 11.83
CA SER A 262 -8.93 -11.58 11.49
C SER A 262 -9.56 -12.19 10.23
N ASN A 263 -8.74 -12.62 9.28
CA ASN A 263 -9.25 -13.30 8.08
C ASN A 263 -9.62 -14.76 8.38
N GLN A 264 -8.86 -15.42 9.26
CA GLN A 264 -9.22 -16.75 9.78
C GLN A 264 -10.61 -16.72 10.42
N ALA A 265 -10.89 -15.73 11.28
CA ALA A 265 -12.22 -15.59 11.89
C ALA A 265 -13.33 -15.42 10.85
N ALA A 266 -13.10 -14.66 9.76
CA ALA A 266 -14.06 -14.52 8.67
C ALA A 266 -14.40 -15.86 8.01
N LYS A 267 -13.38 -16.68 7.72
CA LYS A 267 -13.55 -18.03 7.18
C LYS A 267 -14.30 -18.94 8.14
N ILE A 268 -13.85 -19.00 9.40
CA ILE A 268 -14.43 -19.90 10.42
C ILE A 268 -15.90 -19.57 10.67
N LEU A 269 -16.25 -18.29 10.77
CA LEU A 269 -17.65 -17.86 10.94
C LEU A 269 -18.49 -18.22 9.71
N ALA A 270 -18.00 -17.98 8.50
CA ALA A 270 -18.70 -18.37 7.28
C ALA A 270 -18.94 -19.89 7.20
N ASP A 271 -17.92 -20.71 7.50
CA ASP A 271 -18.04 -22.18 7.53
C ASP A 271 -19.03 -22.67 8.60
N ASN A 272 -19.18 -21.92 9.69
CA ASN A 272 -20.08 -22.25 10.80
C ASN A 272 -21.47 -21.61 10.71
N SER A 273 -21.77 -20.95 9.59
CA SER A 273 -23.07 -20.31 9.32
C SER A 273 -24.18 -21.29 8.91
N GLY A 274 -23.81 -22.53 8.57
CA GLY A 274 -24.72 -23.54 7.99
C GLY A 274 -24.90 -23.43 6.47
N LEU A 275 -24.17 -22.52 5.82
CA LEU A 275 -24.13 -22.35 4.36
C LEU A 275 -22.79 -22.85 3.81
N THR A 276 -22.76 -23.24 2.54
CA THR A 276 -21.47 -23.39 1.84
C THR A 276 -20.81 -22.02 1.64
N MET A 277 -19.51 -22.00 1.34
CA MET A 277 -18.81 -20.74 1.06
C MET A 277 -19.41 -20.01 -0.16
N GLU A 278 -19.79 -20.76 -1.20
CA GLU A 278 -20.45 -20.21 -2.38
C GLU A 278 -21.81 -19.61 -2.04
N GLU A 279 -22.62 -20.29 -1.23
CA GLU A 279 -23.91 -19.80 -0.76
C GLU A 279 -23.76 -18.56 0.12
N PHE A 280 -22.75 -18.54 0.99
CA PHE A 280 -22.45 -17.39 1.85
C PHE A 280 -22.10 -16.15 1.01
N VAL A 281 -21.19 -16.29 0.04
CA VAL A 281 -20.83 -15.20 -0.89
C VAL A 281 -22.02 -14.80 -1.76
N ALA A 282 -22.87 -15.75 -2.18
CA ALA A 282 -24.11 -15.43 -2.89
C ALA A 282 -25.05 -14.58 -2.03
N LYS A 283 -25.20 -14.90 -0.74
CA LYS A 283 -25.98 -14.07 0.21
C LYS A 283 -25.39 -12.68 0.42
N MET A 284 -24.06 -12.54 0.49
CA MET A 284 -23.41 -11.21 0.56
C MET A 284 -23.78 -10.33 -0.66
N ASN A 285 -23.80 -10.92 -1.85
CA ASN A 285 -24.18 -10.23 -3.08
C ASN A 285 -25.70 -9.97 -3.16
N GLN A 286 -26.53 -10.91 -2.69
CA GLN A 286 -27.98 -10.69 -2.59
C GLN A 286 -28.29 -9.53 -1.65
N LYS A 287 -27.67 -9.49 -0.47
CA LYS A 287 -27.82 -8.39 0.49
C LYS A 287 -27.40 -7.05 -0.11
N SER A 288 -26.34 -7.05 -0.91
CA SER A 288 -25.91 -5.85 -1.65
C SER A 288 -27.01 -5.33 -2.57
N GLN A 289 -27.75 -6.21 -3.26
CA GLN A 289 -28.88 -5.81 -4.10
C GLN A 289 -30.06 -5.29 -3.27
N GLU A 290 -30.40 -5.95 -2.16
CA GLU A 290 -31.45 -5.53 -1.23
C GLU A 290 -31.20 -4.13 -0.65
N LEU A 291 -29.93 -3.81 -0.38
CA LEU A 291 -29.50 -2.50 0.11
C LEU A 291 -29.29 -1.45 -1.01
N GLY A 292 -29.53 -1.82 -2.27
CA GLY A 292 -29.34 -0.95 -3.43
C GLY A 292 -27.88 -0.60 -3.71
N LEU A 293 -26.96 -1.52 -3.45
CA LEU A 293 -25.51 -1.40 -3.66
C LEU A 293 -25.11 -1.98 -5.04
N THR A 294 -25.62 -1.36 -6.09
CA THR A 294 -25.48 -1.82 -7.49
C THR A 294 -24.04 -1.91 -8.02
N LYS A 295 -23.09 -1.21 -7.39
CA LYS A 295 -21.66 -1.18 -7.75
C LYS A 295 -20.80 -2.04 -6.81
N THR A 296 -21.44 -2.77 -5.89
CA THR A 296 -20.78 -3.64 -4.91
C THR A 296 -20.80 -5.09 -5.36
N LYS A 297 -19.67 -5.79 -5.21
CA LYS A 297 -19.53 -7.21 -5.50
C LYS A 297 -18.56 -7.87 -4.54
N PHE A 298 -18.93 -9.03 -4.03
CA PHE A 298 -18.09 -9.90 -3.22
C PHE A 298 -17.78 -11.20 -3.97
N VAL A 299 -16.55 -11.68 -3.79
CA VAL A 299 -16.06 -12.99 -4.26
C VAL A 299 -15.52 -13.84 -3.11
N GLU A 300 -15.30 -13.26 -1.92
CA GLU A 300 -14.85 -13.95 -0.71
C GLU A 300 -15.16 -13.11 0.57
N VAL A 301 -14.95 -13.69 1.75
CA VAL A 301 -15.49 -13.21 3.04
C VAL A 301 -14.55 -12.33 3.88
N SER A 302 -13.28 -12.25 3.52
CA SER A 302 -12.25 -11.58 4.32
C SER A 302 -11.81 -10.23 3.78
N GLY A 303 -11.85 -10.03 2.47
CA GLY A 303 -11.30 -8.84 1.81
C GLY A 303 -9.90 -9.02 1.23
N LEU A 304 -9.30 -10.21 1.33
CA LEU A 304 -7.99 -10.49 0.74
C LEU A 304 -8.00 -10.40 -0.79
N SER A 305 -9.14 -10.67 -1.43
CA SER A 305 -9.26 -10.54 -2.88
C SER A 305 -9.45 -9.08 -3.28
N PRO A 306 -8.67 -8.54 -4.24
CA PRO A 306 -8.92 -7.21 -4.79
C PRO A 306 -10.22 -7.13 -5.60
N ASN A 307 -10.87 -8.26 -5.88
CA ASN A 307 -12.14 -8.33 -6.60
C ASN A 307 -13.37 -8.17 -5.68
N ASN A 308 -13.17 -8.11 -4.36
CA ASN A 308 -14.15 -7.56 -3.45
C ASN A 308 -14.18 -6.04 -3.61
N ILE A 309 -15.20 -5.51 -4.28
CA ILE A 309 -15.25 -4.11 -4.70
C ILE A 309 -16.54 -3.43 -4.26
N SER A 310 -16.47 -2.13 -3.98
CA SER A 310 -17.62 -1.26 -3.76
C SER A 310 -17.23 0.20 -4.01
N THR A 311 -18.11 1.13 -3.67
CA THR A 311 -17.87 2.57 -3.65
C THR A 311 -18.06 3.07 -2.22
N ALA A 312 -17.42 4.17 -1.81
CA ALA A 312 -17.61 4.71 -0.46
C ALA A 312 -19.08 5.07 -0.19
N LYS A 313 -19.78 5.58 -1.20
CA LYS A 313 -21.20 5.96 -1.14
C LYS A 313 -22.11 4.76 -0.91
N GLU A 314 -21.88 3.66 -1.61
CA GLU A 314 -22.65 2.44 -1.39
C GLU A 314 -22.29 1.79 -0.05
N PHE A 315 -21.00 1.63 0.25
CA PHE A 315 -20.58 0.90 1.44
C PHE A 315 -20.98 1.60 2.75
N ALA A 316 -21.07 2.94 2.75
CA ALA A 316 -21.58 3.69 3.89
C ALA A 316 -23.02 3.30 4.30
N LYS A 317 -23.82 2.76 3.38
CA LYS A 317 -25.18 2.30 3.67
C LYS A 317 -25.22 1.00 4.49
N ILE A 318 -24.15 0.22 4.51
CA ILE A 318 -24.05 -1.01 5.33
C ILE A 318 -23.99 -0.65 6.82
N ALA A 319 -23.53 0.56 7.17
CA ALA A 319 -23.49 1.03 8.55
C ALA A 319 -24.85 1.55 9.08
N LYS A 320 -25.92 1.47 8.27
CA LYS A 320 -27.29 1.82 8.67
C LYS A 320 -27.93 0.67 9.45
#